data_AF-A0A0F9DZD9-F1
#
_entry.id   AF-A0A0F9DZD9-F1
#
_cell.length_a   1.000
_cell.length_b   1.000
_cell.length_c   1.000
_cell.angle_alpha   90.00
_cell.angle_beta   90.00
_cell.angle_gamma   90.00
#
_symmetry.space_group_name_H-M   'P 1'
#
loop_
_entity.id
_entity.type
_entity.pdbx_description
1 polymer ?
#
loop_
_entity_poly.entity_id
_entity_poly.type
_entity_poly.pdbx_seq_one_letter_code
_entity_poly.pdbx_strand_id
1 'polypeptide(L)'
;MIRKTIPIKLKEGQICWIAPFNDVHYNTEECDKFRFRRYVKWGAEKIVKGDRLVGIGLGDYDDSISPSERASVVSAKGGYGYHDTTLKQMDAAAKNFTDTFAAVLHPWKGNIAGLLEGHHFMVFSALAKDGLRSLTTTEYLCKLMDTDYLGKLAHITLDFGHGLYLKILATHGYGGARTPGARVTKRVRMSEVTRAHLYLMGHDNEKLAKSQNILDIVDGRYVAVPQVYCGTGSFQRSYPIDSSVGGYVEELLLPPSDLGPVVTEVELEKRNGRWRLECRTSLQWSLEGNQT
;
A
#
# COMPACT_ATOMS: atom_id res chain seq x y z
N MET A 1 -7.62 -14.88 1.35
CA MET A 1 -6.89 -14.10 2.36
C MET A 1 -5.55 -14.77 2.58
N ILE A 2 -4.45 -14.10 2.28
CA ILE A 2 -3.10 -14.62 2.52
C ILE A 2 -2.69 -14.31 3.96
N ARG A 3 -1.99 -15.25 4.61
CA ARG A 3 -1.44 -15.07 5.95
C ARG A 3 0.08 -15.11 5.88
N LYS A 4 0.75 -14.13 6.47
CA LYS A 4 2.21 -14.06 6.50
C LYS A 4 2.70 -13.72 7.90
N THR A 5 3.74 -14.40 8.36
CA THR A 5 4.39 -14.10 9.63
C THR A 5 5.84 -13.71 9.35
N ILE A 6 6.28 -12.59 9.90
CA ILE A 6 7.63 -12.04 9.69
C ILE A 6 8.29 -11.89 11.06
N PRO A 7 9.39 -12.61 11.32
CA PRO A 7 10.17 -12.38 12.52
C PRO A 7 10.88 -11.03 12.44
N ILE A 8 10.71 -10.22 13.47
CA ILE A 8 11.32 -8.90 13.62
C ILE A 8 12.30 -8.96 14.78
N LYS A 9 13.59 -8.86 14.46
CA LYS A 9 14.66 -8.76 15.45
C LYS A 9 15.06 -7.30 15.59
N LEU A 10 14.80 -6.71 16.76
CA LEU A 10 15.25 -5.36 17.11
C LEU A 10 16.32 -5.45 18.20
N LYS A 11 17.35 -4.62 18.08
CA LYS A 11 18.24 -4.27 19.19
C LYS A 11 17.64 -3.12 19.99
N GLU A 12 18.13 -2.94 21.20
CA GLU A 12 17.75 -1.80 22.04
C GLU A 12 18.00 -0.47 21.30
N GLY A 13 17.01 0.43 21.33
CA GLY A 13 17.05 1.72 20.63
C GLY A 13 16.73 1.67 19.13
N GLN A 14 16.52 0.48 18.54
CA GLN A 14 16.07 0.37 17.14
C GLN A 14 14.55 0.44 17.04
N ILE A 15 14.09 1.04 15.94
CA ILE A 15 12.67 1.17 15.62
C ILE A 15 12.30 0.21 14.49
N CYS A 16 11.11 -0.39 14.55
CA CYS A 16 10.48 -1.03 13.40
C CYS A 16 9.46 -0.06 12.77
N TRP A 17 9.71 0.33 11.53
CA TRP A 17 8.87 1.21 10.72
C TRP A 17 7.95 0.39 9.81
N ILE A 18 6.65 0.56 9.97
CA ILE A 18 5.65 -0.01 9.05
C ILE A 18 5.27 1.09 8.06
N ALA A 19 5.56 0.83 6.80
CA ALA A 19 5.58 1.81 5.73
C ALA A 19 4.67 1.37 4.57
N PRO A 20 3.35 1.65 4.64
CA PRO A 20 2.44 1.37 3.55
C PRO A 20 2.65 2.30 2.36
N PHE A 21 2.39 1.80 1.15
CA PHE A 21 2.31 2.61 -0.07
C PHE A 21 1.28 2.03 -1.03
N ASN A 22 0.53 2.90 -1.70
CA ASN A 22 -0.58 2.56 -2.59
C ASN A 22 -0.94 3.76 -3.44
N ASP A 23 -1.80 3.54 -4.44
CA ASP A 23 -2.36 4.58 -5.29
C ASP A 23 -1.25 5.55 -5.71
N VAL A 24 -0.16 4.96 -6.22
CA VAL A 24 1.03 5.69 -6.66
C VAL A 24 0.86 6.12 -8.10
N HIS A 25 0.30 5.25 -8.95
CA HIS A 25 0.05 5.51 -10.37
C HIS A 25 1.27 6.12 -11.07
N TYR A 26 2.44 5.49 -10.88
CA TYR A 26 3.74 6.13 -11.11
C TYR A 26 4.00 6.57 -12.56
N ASN A 27 3.33 5.96 -13.53
CA ASN A 27 3.41 6.26 -14.95
C ASN A 27 2.50 7.42 -15.39
N THR A 28 1.69 8.01 -14.52
CA THR A 28 0.81 9.14 -14.88
C THR A 28 1.44 10.50 -14.57
N GLU A 29 0.79 11.58 -15.02
CA GLU A 29 1.18 12.96 -14.74
C GLU A 29 0.68 13.41 -13.35
N GLU A 30 -0.44 12.86 -12.88
CA GLU A 30 -1.02 13.14 -11.57
C GLU A 30 -0.11 12.63 -10.44
N CYS A 31 0.71 11.61 -10.67
CA CYS A 31 1.64 11.13 -9.66
C CYS A 31 2.64 12.22 -9.20
N ASP A 32 2.65 12.53 -7.91
CA ASP A 32 3.71 13.29 -7.24
C ASP A 32 4.97 12.42 -7.09
N LYS A 33 5.66 12.20 -8.21
CA LYS A 33 6.87 11.36 -8.30
C LYS A 33 7.97 11.85 -7.38
N PHE A 34 8.06 13.16 -7.14
CA PHE A 34 9.03 13.75 -6.24
C PHE A 34 8.78 13.31 -4.80
N ARG A 35 7.54 13.45 -4.31
CA ARG A 35 7.16 13.03 -2.96
C ARG A 35 7.32 11.52 -2.77
N PHE A 36 6.94 10.71 -3.77
CA PHE A 36 7.12 9.26 -3.69
C PHE A 36 8.60 8.88 -3.60
N ARG A 37 9.46 9.45 -4.46
CA ARG A 37 10.92 9.21 -4.40
C ARG A 37 11.52 9.63 -3.07
N ARG A 38 11.09 10.77 -2.51
CA ARG A 38 11.51 11.22 -1.17
C ARG A 38 11.07 10.23 -0.08
N TYR A 39 9.87 9.68 -0.18
CA TYR A 39 9.39 8.66 0.75
C TYR A 39 10.24 7.37 0.68
N VAL A 40 10.56 6.90 -0.53
CA VAL A 40 11.46 5.76 -0.71
C VAL A 40 12.86 6.06 -0.15
N LYS A 41 13.40 7.25 -0.43
CA LYS A 41 14.69 7.69 0.14
C LYS A 41 14.67 7.69 1.66
N TRP A 42 13.63 8.25 2.28
CA TRP A 42 13.44 8.25 3.73
C TRP A 42 13.47 6.82 4.32
N GLY A 43 12.77 5.87 3.70
CA GLY A 43 12.79 4.48 4.16
C GLY A 43 14.16 3.82 4.03
N ALA A 44 14.89 4.12 2.95
CA ALA A 44 16.26 3.66 2.77
C ALA A 44 17.21 4.22 3.85
N GLU A 45 17.05 5.49 4.24
CA GLU A 45 17.80 6.10 5.34
C GLU A 45 17.54 5.39 6.68
N LYS A 46 16.30 4.94 6.94
CA LYS A 46 15.98 4.14 8.13
C LYS A 46 16.71 2.79 8.12
N ILE A 47 16.71 2.11 6.98
CA ILE A 47 17.43 0.84 6.80
C ILE A 47 18.93 1.04 7.07
N VAL A 48 19.54 2.08 6.49
CA VAL A 48 20.98 2.39 6.67
C VAL A 48 21.32 2.71 8.12
N LYS A 49 20.44 3.39 8.85
CA LYS A 49 20.59 3.64 10.30
C LYS A 49 20.56 2.35 11.13
N GLY A 50 20.11 1.24 10.55
CA GLY A 50 19.93 -0.04 11.21
C GLY A 50 18.54 -0.24 11.82
N ASP A 51 17.60 0.70 11.60
CA ASP A 51 16.20 0.47 11.93
C ASP A 51 15.62 -0.59 10.99
N ARG A 52 14.54 -1.26 11.42
CA ARG A 52 13.83 -2.23 10.58
C ARG A 52 12.75 -1.52 9.79
N LEU A 53 12.81 -1.57 8.46
CA LEU A 53 11.69 -1.18 7.59
C LEU A 53 10.86 -2.41 7.22
N VAL A 54 9.53 -2.26 7.28
CA VAL A 54 8.53 -3.21 6.78
C VAL A 54 7.62 -2.47 5.80
N GLY A 55 8.00 -2.47 4.53
CA GLY A 55 7.19 -1.93 3.44
C GLY A 55 5.98 -2.82 3.16
N ILE A 56 4.80 -2.24 2.94
CA ILE A 56 3.58 -2.98 2.58
C ILE A 56 2.92 -2.28 1.40
N GLY A 57 2.95 -2.89 0.21
CA GLY A 57 2.26 -2.34 -0.95
C GLY A 57 0.77 -2.66 -0.89
N LEU A 58 -0.12 -1.67 -0.99
CA LEU A 58 -1.58 -1.86 -0.98
C LEU A 58 -2.23 -1.67 -2.36
N GLY A 59 -1.49 -1.88 -3.45
CA GLY A 59 -2.04 -1.86 -4.82
C GLY A 59 -1.91 -0.51 -5.54
N ASP A 60 -2.23 -0.54 -6.84
CA ASP A 60 -2.22 0.61 -7.76
C ASP A 60 -0.86 1.34 -7.83
N TYR A 61 0.16 0.56 -8.15
CA TYR A 61 1.54 1.04 -8.28
C TYR A 61 1.78 1.76 -9.61
N ASP A 62 1.28 1.16 -10.69
CA ASP A 62 1.18 1.71 -12.03
C ASP A 62 -0.31 1.87 -12.38
N ASP A 63 -0.61 2.87 -13.20
CA ASP A 63 -1.91 3.07 -13.80
C ASP A 63 -1.99 2.32 -15.13
N SER A 64 -2.36 1.06 -15.03
CA SER A 64 -2.54 0.19 -16.19
C SER A 64 -3.98 0.28 -16.72
N ILE A 65 -4.81 -0.72 -16.40
CA ILE A 65 -6.16 -0.83 -16.95
C ILE A 65 -7.11 -0.97 -15.76
N SER A 66 -8.10 -0.09 -15.66
CA SER A 66 -9.15 -0.13 -14.64
C SER A 66 -10.10 -1.34 -14.83
N PRO A 67 -10.95 -1.68 -13.84
CA PRO A 67 -11.92 -2.77 -13.99
C PRO A 67 -12.86 -2.61 -15.20
N SER A 68 -13.35 -1.39 -15.45
CA SER A 68 -14.23 -1.08 -16.58
C SER A 68 -13.49 -1.22 -17.91
N GLU A 69 -12.25 -0.75 -18.00
CA GLU A 69 -11.46 -0.90 -19.21
C GLU A 69 -11.09 -2.36 -19.47
N ARG A 70 -10.76 -3.14 -18.42
CA ARG A 70 -10.53 -4.59 -18.58
C ARG A 70 -11.78 -5.29 -19.10
N ALA A 71 -12.97 -4.91 -18.66
CA ALA A 71 -14.23 -5.43 -19.20
C ALA A 71 -14.40 -5.03 -20.68
N SER A 72 -14.05 -3.79 -21.05
CA SER A 72 -14.03 -3.34 -22.44
C SER A 72 -13.03 -4.13 -23.30
N VAL A 73 -11.83 -4.42 -22.78
CA VAL A 73 -10.81 -5.25 -23.45
C VAL A 73 -11.33 -6.66 -23.72
N VAL A 74 -11.97 -7.29 -22.72
CA VAL A 74 -12.55 -8.64 -22.86
C VAL A 74 -13.71 -8.65 -23.86
N SER A 75 -14.52 -7.58 -23.91
CA SER A 75 -15.66 -7.46 -24.82
C SER A 75 -15.28 -6.97 -26.23
N ALA A 76 -14.04 -6.51 -26.44
CA ALA A 76 -13.58 -5.98 -27.72
C ALA A 76 -13.76 -6.99 -28.87
N LYS A 77 -14.26 -6.48 -30.00
CA LYS A 77 -14.65 -7.22 -31.22
C LYS A 77 -15.70 -8.32 -31.01
N GLY A 78 -16.76 -8.13 -30.22
CA GLY A 78 -17.84 -9.14 -30.13
C GLY A 78 -17.34 -10.54 -29.72
N GLY A 79 -16.25 -10.60 -28.96
CA GLY A 79 -15.57 -11.83 -28.54
C GLY A 79 -14.28 -12.18 -29.27
N TYR A 80 -13.87 -11.47 -30.34
CA TYR A 80 -12.62 -11.76 -31.07
C TYR A 80 -11.35 -11.13 -30.44
N GLY A 81 -11.47 -10.22 -29.48
CA GLY A 81 -10.34 -9.61 -28.77
C GLY A 81 -9.47 -8.66 -29.61
N TYR A 82 -8.39 -8.15 -29.01
CA TYR A 82 -7.38 -7.34 -29.71
C TYR A 82 -6.47 -8.20 -30.60
N HIS A 83 -5.86 -7.59 -31.62
CA HIS A 83 -4.85 -8.25 -32.44
C HIS A 83 -3.58 -8.55 -31.63
N ASP A 84 -2.88 -9.63 -31.98
CA ASP A 84 -1.60 -10.04 -31.39
C ASP A 84 -0.57 -8.91 -31.28
N THR A 85 -0.50 -8.04 -32.29
CA THR A 85 0.41 -6.89 -32.31
C THR A 85 0.05 -5.87 -31.23
N THR A 86 -1.24 -5.57 -31.07
CA THR A 86 -1.76 -4.70 -30.00
C THR A 86 -1.49 -5.30 -28.63
N LEU A 87 -1.77 -6.60 -28.44
CA LEU A 87 -1.51 -7.29 -27.17
C LEU A 87 -0.02 -7.26 -26.80
N LYS A 88 0.88 -7.50 -27.77
CA LYS A 88 2.33 -7.39 -27.56
C LYS A 88 2.77 -5.97 -27.18
N GLN A 89 2.17 -4.94 -27.79
CA GLN A 89 2.46 -3.55 -27.45
C GLN A 89 1.99 -3.21 -26.03
N MET A 90 0.79 -3.66 -25.65
CA MET A 90 0.26 -3.49 -24.30
C MET A 90 1.12 -4.21 -23.26
N ASP A 91 1.50 -5.46 -23.51
CA ASP A 91 2.41 -6.22 -22.64
C ASP A 91 3.76 -5.51 -22.48
N ALA A 92 4.33 -5.02 -23.57
CA ALA A 92 5.61 -4.29 -23.53
C ALA A 92 5.50 -2.99 -22.73
N ALA A 93 4.41 -2.23 -22.90
CA ALA A 93 4.15 -1.01 -22.14
C ALA A 93 3.98 -1.28 -20.64
N ALA A 94 3.13 -2.25 -20.29
CA ALA A 94 2.90 -2.66 -18.90
C ALA A 94 4.20 -3.12 -18.24
N LYS A 95 5.00 -3.95 -18.93
CA LYS A 95 6.31 -4.37 -18.45
C LYS A 95 7.22 -3.17 -18.18
N ASN A 96 7.31 -2.22 -19.12
CA ASN A 96 8.15 -1.04 -19.00
C ASN A 96 7.72 -0.13 -17.83
N PHE A 97 6.41 0.05 -17.61
CA PHE A 97 5.91 0.80 -16.46
C PHE A 97 6.28 0.12 -15.14
N THR A 98 6.05 -1.18 -15.04
CA THR A 98 6.40 -1.95 -13.83
C THR A 98 7.91 -1.98 -13.58
N ASP A 99 8.74 -2.13 -14.62
CA ASP A 99 10.21 -2.08 -14.52
C ASP A 99 10.68 -0.72 -14.00
N THR A 100 10.09 0.36 -14.52
CA THR A 100 10.40 1.73 -14.09
C THR A 100 10.03 1.95 -12.63
N PHE A 101 8.85 1.49 -12.21
CA PHE A 101 8.43 1.57 -10.82
C PHE A 101 9.32 0.75 -9.89
N ALA A 102 9.66 -0.48 -10.28
CA ALA A 102 10.55 -1.36 -9.54
C ALA A 102 11.93 -0.73 -9.33
N ALA A 103 12.48 -0.04 -10.34
CA ALA A 103 13.76 0.66 -10.23
C ALA A 103 13.71 1.76 -9.16
N VAL A 104 12.59 2.49 -9.06
CA VAL A 104 12.40 3.52 -8.04
C VAL A 104 12.25 2.92 -6.66
N LEU A 105 11.52 1.81 -6.53
CA LEU A 105 11.28 1.13 -5.26
C LEU A 105 12.46 0.24 -4.81
N HIS A 106 13.44 0.00 -5.69
CA HIS A 106 14.59 -0.86 -5.47
C HIS A 106 15.32 -0.66 -4.13
N PRO A 107 15.50 0.56 -3.60
CA PRO A 107 16.13 0.77 -2.29
C PRO A 107 15.43 0.04 -1.12
N TRP A 108 14.18 -0.40 -1.29
CA TRP A 108 13.41 -1.13 -0.28
C TRP A 108 13.40 -2.65 -0.53
N LYS A 109 14.08 -3.15 -1.56
CA LYS A 109 14.18 -4.58 -1.85
C LYS A 109 14.67 -5.36 -0.61
N GLY A 110 14.04 -6.50 -0.32
CA GLY A 110 14.29 -7.29 0.90
C GLY A 110 13.68 -6.72 2.20
N ASN A 111 13.09 -5.53 2.16
CA ASN A 111 12.42 -4.89 3.30
C ASN A 111 10.90 -4.72 3.07
N ILE A 112 10.38 -5.25 1.96
CA ILE A 112 8.94 -5.27 1.65
C ILE A 112 8.34 -6.60 2.11
N ALA A 113 7.32 -6.54 2.95
CA ALA A 113 6.58 -7.70 3.44
C ALA A 113 5.83 -8.42 2.32
N GLY A 114 5.32 -7.65 1.36
CA GLY A 114 4.62 -8.13 0.17
C GLY A 114 3.81 -7.01 -0.46
N LEU A 115 3.21 -7.33 -1.61
CA LEU A 115 2.42 -6.41 -2.41
C LEU A 115 1.01 -6.97 -2.59
N LEU A 116 0.01 -6.17 -2.25
CA LEU A 116 -1.38 -6.44 -2.59
C LEU A 116 -1.69 -5.96 -4.00
N GLU A 117 -2.65 -6.62 -4.64
CA GLU A 117 -3.24 -6.20 -5.91
C GLU A 117 -4.24 -5.07 -5.67
N GLY A 118 -4.13 -4.01 -6.46
CA GLY A 118 -5.16 -2.97 -6.52
C GLY A 118 -6.22 -3.26 -7.58
N HIS A 119 -6.83 -2.21 -8.12
CA HIS A 119 -7.80 -2.33 -9.21
C HIS A 119 -7.30 -1.79 -10.56
N HIS A 120 -6.18 -1.07 -10.57
CA HIS A 120 -5.42 -0.63 -11.75
C HIS A 120 -4.23 -1.58 -11.97
N PHE A 121 -4.50 -2.68 -12.68
CA PHE A 121 -3.47 -3.66 -13.05
C PHE A 121 -3.80 -4.26 -14.42
N MET A 122 -2.77 -4.74 -15.11
CA MET A 122 -2.91 -5.52 -16.33
C MET A 122 -2.54 -6.98 -16.08
N VAL A 123 -3.19 -7.91 -16.77
CA VAL A 123 -2.75 -9.31 -16.89
C VAL A 123 -1.99 -9.44 -18.20
N PHE A 124 -0.74 -9.89 -18.14
CA PHE A 124 0.08 -10.12 -19.32
C PHE A 124 -0.55 -11.21 -20.21
N SER A 125 -0.58 -10.96 -21.51
CA SER A 125 -1.28 -11.80 -22.48
C SER A 125 -0.65 -13.20 -22.63
N ALA A 126 -1.34 -14.08 -23.35
CA ALA A 126 -0.80 -15.40 -23.72
C ALA A 126 0.45 -15.32 -24.61
N LEU A 127 0.70 -14.18 -25.23
CA LEU A 127 1.83 -13.91 -26.12
C LEU A 127 3.03 -13.29 -25.37
N ALA A 128 2.85 -12.94 -24.09
CA ALA A 128 3.90 -12.34 -23.28
C ALA A 128 5.09 -13.29 -23.16
N LYS A 129 6.29 -12.73 -23.31
CA LYS A 129 7.57 -13.44 -23.25
C LYS A 129 8.14 -13.42 -21.82
N ASP A 130 9.34 -13.96 -21.65
CA ASP A 130 10.13 -13.82 -20.41
C ASP A 130 9.44 -14.36 -19.13
N GLY A 131 8.56 -15.35 -19.30
CA GLY A 131 7.82 -15.95 -18.19
C GLY A 131 6.77 -15.00 -17.57
N LEU A 132 6.32 -13.99 -18.31
CA LEU A 132 5.31 -13.03 -17.88
C LEU A 132 3.87 -13.50 -18.10
N ARG A 133 3.67 -14.47 -18.99
CA ARG A 133 2.34 -14.97 -19.36
C ARG A 133 1.46 -15.21 -18.13
N SER A 134 0.25 -14.62 -18.17
CA SER A 134 -0.79 -14.76 -17.15
C SER A 134 -0.48 -14.16 -15.79
N LEU A 135 0.67 -13.49 -15.61
CA LEU A 135 0.93 -12.71 -14.41
C LEU A 135 0.17 -11.39 -14.46
N THR A 136 -0.18 -10.86 -13.29
CA THR A 136 -0.51 -9.44 -13.17
C THR A 136 0.75 -8.57 -13.16
N THR A 137 0.61 -7.27 -13.42
CA THR A 137 1.70 -6.30 -13.20
C THR A 137 2.18 -6.31 -11.75
N THR A 138 1.29 -6.54 -10.77
CA THR A 138 1.66 -6.71 -9.36
C THR A 138 2.47 -7.99 -9.13
N GLU A 139 2.05 -9.14 -9.68
CA GLU A 139 2.81 -10.39 -9.55
C GLU A 139 4.19 -10.30 -10.20
N TYR A 140 4.29 -9.59 -11.33
CA TYR A 140 5.58 -9.30 -11.94
C TYR A 140 6.45 -8.39 -11.07
N LEU A 141 5.88 -7.33 -10.50
CA LEU A 141 6.57 -6.46 -9.56
C LEU A 141 7.09 -7.23 -8.33
N CYS A 142 6.30 -8.17 -7.80
CA CYS A 142 6.74 -9.08 -6.73
C CYS A 142 8.01 -9.85 -7.11
N LYS A 143 8.10 -10.37 -8.35
CA LYS A 143 9.31 -11.06 -8.85
C LYS A 143 10.52 -10.13 -8.90
N LEU A 144 10.35 -8.90 -9.40
CA LEU A 144 11.44 -7.91 -9.48
C LEU A 144 11.96 -7.52 -8.09
N MET A 145 11.03 -7.36 -7.14
CA MET A 145 11.31 -6.93 -5.77
C MET A 145 11.64 -8.06 -4.80
N ASP A 146 11.66 -9.31 -5.27
CA ASP A 146 11.89 -10.51 -4.45
C ASP A 146 11.02 -10.51 -3.18
N THR A 147 9.71 -10.37 -3.38
CA THR A 147 8.71 -10.29 -2.31
C THR A 147 7.45 -11.05 -2.67
N ASP A 148 6.55 -11.22 -1.71
CA ASP A 148 5.36 -12.03 -1.89
C ASP A 148 4.22 -11.24 -2.55
N TYR A 149 3.49 -11.93 -3.42
CA TYR A 149 2.17 -11.50 -3.86
C TYR A 149 1.14 -11.84 -2.78
N LEU A 150 0.47 -10.84 -2.23
CA LEU A 150 -0.43 -10.98 -1.09
C LEU A 150 -1.91 -11.01 -1.50
N GLY A 151 -2.20 -11.01 -2.81
CA GLY A 151 -3.57 -10.98 -3.34
C GLY A 151 -4.29 -9.68 -2.97
N LYS A 152 -5.60 -9.73 -2.68
CA LYS A 152 -6.42 -8.54 -2.37
C LYS A 152 -6.61 -8.25 -0.88
N LEU A 153 -6.32 -9.23 -0.02
CA LEU A 153 -6.48 -9.14 1.43
C LEU A 153 -5.41 -9.98 2.13
N ALA A 154 -4.63 -9.34 2.99
CA ALA A 154 -3.52 -9.94 3.69
C ALA A 154 -3.65 -9.76 5.21
N HIS A 155 -3.36 -10.83 5.94
CA HIS A 155 -3.18 -10.79 7.38
C HIS A 155 -1.71 -11.04 7.71
N ILE A 156 -1.00 -9.99 8.10
CA ILE A 156 0.44 -10.00 8.36
C ILE A 156 0.67 -9.98 9.87
N THR A 157 1.51 -10.87 10.39
CA THR A 157 1.92 -10.87 11.80
C THR A 157 3.40 -10.55 11.88
N LEU A 158 3.74 -9.46 12.55
CA LEU A 158 5.11 -9.14 12.91
C LEU A 158 5.39 -9.74 14.29
N ASP A 159 6.29 -10.72 14.35
CA ASP A 159 6.67 -11.40 15.59
C ASP A 159 7.96 -10.80 16.14
N PHE A 160 7.87 -10.13 17.29
CA PHE A 160 9.00 -9.46 17.94
C PHE A 160 9.70 -10.35 18.98
N GLY A 161 9.31 -11.64 19.06
CA GLY A 161 9.73 -12.52 20.13
C GLY A 161 9.09 -12.18 21.47
N HIS A 162 9.48 -12.87 22.54
CA HIS A 162 8.95 -12.66 23.90
C HIS A 162 7.42 -12.77 24.03
N GLY A 163 6.76 -13.45 23.09
CA GLY A 163 5.29 -13.53 23.01
C GLY A 163 4.62 -12.25 22.50
N LEU A 164 5.38 -11.28 22.00
CA LEU A 164 4.89 -9.99 21.50
C LEU A 164 4.74 -10.02 19.99
N TYR A 165 3.56 -9.65 19.52
CA TYR A 165 3.24 -9.62 18.09
C TYR A 165 2.39 -8.42 17.72
N LEU A 166 2.55 -7.95 16.50
CA LEU A 166 1.66 -6.97 15.87
C LEU A 166 0.92 -7.61 14.70
N LYS A 167 -0.41 -7.72 14.80
CA LYS A 167 -1.28 -8.21 13.73
C LYS A 167 -1.72 -7.04 12.86
N ILE A 168 -1.56 -7.18 11.56
CA ILE A 168 -1.90 -6.18 10.55
C ILE A 168 -2.90 -6.80 9.58
N LEU A 169 -4.04 -6.15 9.37
CA LEU A 169 -4.95 -6.47 8.27
C LEU A 169 -4.80 -5.40 7.18
N ALA A 170 -4.41 -5.83 6.00
CA ALA A 170 -4.10 -4.94 4.89
C ALA A 170 -4.93 -5.29 3.65
N THR A 171 -5.49 -4.28 3.00
CA THR A 171 -6.21 -4.41 1.73
C THR A 171 -6.03 -3.14 0.91
N HIS A 172 -6.12 -3.25 -0.41
CA HIS A 172 -6.22 -2.06 -1.26
C HIS A 172 -7.46 -1.25 -0.90
N GLY A 173 -8.61 -1.91 -0.77
CA GLY A 173 -9.91 -1.27 -0.51
C GLY A 173 -10.95 -1.72 -1.53
N TYR A 174 -12.15 -1.16 -1.41
CA TYR A 174 -13.27 -1.49 -2.30
C TYR A 174 -14.33 -0.38 -2.28
N GLY A 175 -14.88 -0.02 -3.44
CA GLY A 175 -16.01 0.91 -3.54
C GLY A 175 -15.72 2.35 -3.06
N GLY A 176 -16.65 3.26 -3.34
CA GLY A 176 -16.49 4.68 -3.01
C GLY A 176 -16.90 5.02 -1.57
N ALA A 177 -16.28 6.07 -1.03
CA ALA A 177 -16.70 6.73 0.20
C ALA A 177 -16.45 8.25 0.06
N ARG A 178 -17.54 9.02 -0.05
CA ARG A 178 -17.46 10.46 -0.36
C ARG A 178 -17.40 11.36 0.88
N THR A 179 -18.03 10.93 1.98
CA THR A 179 -18.06 11.72 3.23
C THR A 179 -16.97 11.25 4.18
N PRO A 180 -16.37 12.14 5.00
CA PRO A 180 -15.36 11.74 5.99
C PRO A 180 -15.86 10.63 6.93
N GLY A 181 -17.13 10.70 7.38
CA GLY A 181 -17.73 9.67 8.22
C GLY A 181 -17.81 8.30 7.54
N ALA A 182 -18.15 8.25 6.25
CA ALA A 182 -18.20 7.01 5.49
C ALA A 182 -16.80 6.39 5.35
N ARG A 183 -15.78 7.20 5.11
CA ARG A 183 -14.38 6.76 4.98
C ARG A 183 -13.83 6.19 6.29
N VAL A 184 -14.11 6.82 7.43
CA VAL A 184 -13.76 6.27 8.76
C VAL A 184 -14.49 4.96 9.02
N THR A 185 -15.81 4.95 8.81
CA THR A 185 -16.65 3.77 9.06
C THR A 185 -16.16 2.57 8.27
N LYS A 186 -15.86 2.74 6.98
CA LYS A 186 -15.34 1.69 6.10
C LYS A 186 -14.11 0.98 6.68
N ARG A 187 -13.17 1.72 7.28
CA ARG A 187 -11.96 1.17 7.90
C ARG A 187 -12.24 0.49 9.23
N VAL A 188 -13.07 1.09 10.08
CA VAL A 188 -13.47 0.46 11.35
C VAL A 188 -14.12 -0.91 11.10
N ARG A 189 -14.95 -1.02 10.05
CA ARG A 189 -15.60 -2.27 9.66
C ARG A 189 -14.65 -3.36 9.18
N MET A 190 -13.39 -3.05 8.87
CA MET A 190 -12.39 -4.10 8.62
C MET A 190 -12.21 -5.04 9.83
N SER A 191 -12.46 -4.55 11.05
CA SER A 191 -12.43 -5.37 12.27
C SER A 191 -13.54 -6.43 12.33
N GLU A 192 -14.61 -6.27 11.55
CA GLU A 192 -15.67 -7.28 11.41
C GLU A 192 -15.18 -8.53 10.66
N VAL A 193 -14.14 -8.40 9.82
CA VAL A 193 -13.59 -9.51 9.02
C VAL A 193 -12.65 -10.36 9.85
N THR A 194 -11.66 -9.72 10.48
CA THR A 194 -10.72 -10.39 11.38
C THR A 194 -10.11 -9.39 12.34
N ARG A 195 -9.82 -9.85 13.55
CA ARG A 195 -9.20 -9.03 14.58
C ARG A 195 -7.71 -8.83 14.29
N ALA A 196 -7.31 -7.57 14.16
CA ALA A 196 -5.93 -7.12 14.06
C ALA A 196 -5.67 -5.95 15.03
N HIS A 197 -4.41 -5.54 15.16
CA HIS A 197 -3.99 -4.36 15.93
C HIS A 197 -3.88 -3.12 15.03
N LEU A 198 -3.50 -3.32 13.77
CA LEU A 198 -3.35 -2.27 12.76
C LEU A 198 -4.14 -2.65 11.50
N TYR A 199 -4.94 -1.74 10.99
CA TYR A 199 -5.74 -1.93 9.78
C TYR A 199 -5.30 -0.90 8.73
N LEU A 200 -4.88 -1.37 7.56
CA LEU A 200 -4.35 -0.53 6.48
C LEU A 200 -5.24 -0.65 5.24
N MET A 201 -5.77 0.48 4.76
CA MET A 201 -6.58 0.57 3.54
C MET A 201 -6.18 1.80 2.70
N GLY A 202 -5.97 1.58 1.40
CA GLY A 202 -5.76 2.62 0.38
C GLY A 202 -7.06 3.02 -0.35
N HIS A 203 -6.99 3.15 -1.67
CA HIS A 203 -8.07 3.30 -2.64
C HIS A 203 -8.85 4.63 -2.66
N ASP A 204 -9.22 5.19 -1.50
CA ASP A 204 -10.01 6.45 -1.46
C ASP A 204 -9.16 7.71 -1.25
N ASN A 205 -7.83 7.55 -1.30
CA ASN A 205 -6.80 8.59 -1.22
C ASN A 205 -6.83 9.47 0.04
N GLU A 206 -7.57 9.06 1.08
CA GLU A 206 -7.61 9.74 2.37
C GLU A 206 -6.51 9.25 3.31
N LYS A 207 -5.90 10.18 4.03
CA LYS A 207 -4.91 9.91 5.06
C LYS A 207 -5.56 10.10 6.43
N LEU A 208 -5.77 8.99 7.13
CA LEU A 208 -6.38 9.03 8.47
C LEU A 208 -5.74 7.99 9.39
N ALA A 209 -5.73 8.27 10.68
CA ALA A 209 -5.42 7.29 11.72
C ALA A 209 -6.42 7.45 12.86
N LYS A 210 -7.29 6.45 13.05
CA LYS A 210 -8.27 6.42 14.12
C LYS A 210 -7.94 5.29 15.07
N SER A 211 -7.72 5.63 16.34
CA SER A 211 -7.53 4.63 17.40
C SER A 211 -8.83 4.33 18.13
N GLN A 212 -9.00 3.07 18.52
CA GLN A 212 -10.05 2.57 19.40
C GLN A 212 -9.48 1.47 20.28
N ASN A 213 -9.84 1.46 21.57
CA ASN A 213 -9.53 0.34 22.44
C ASN A 213 -10.67 -0.68 22.42
N ILE A 214 -10.31 -1.95 22.37
CA ILE A 214 -11.24 -3.06 22.58
C ILE A 214 -10.84 -3.85 23.81
N LEU A 215 -11.80 -4.54 24.41
CA LEU A 215 -11.54 -5.46 25.50
C LEU A 215 -11.09 -6.81 24.93
N ASP A 216 -9.98 -7.35 25.44
CA ASP A 216 -9.54 -8.71 25.16
C ASP A 216 -9.36 -9.52 26.44
N ILE A 217 -9.26 -10.85 26.29
CA ILE A 217 -8.88 -11.75 27.38
C ILE A 217 -7.50 -12.33 27.06
N VAL A 218 -6.50 -11.96 27.86
CA VAL A 218 -5.13 -12.50 27.78
C VAL A 218 -4.81 -13.16 29.12
N ASP A 219 -4.46 -14.44 29.08
CA ASP A 219 -4.19 -15.27 30.26
C ASP A 219 -5.30 -15.19 31.33
N GLY A 220 -6.56 -15.21 30.88
CA GLY A 220 -7.75 -15.15 31.74
C GLY A 220 -8.04 -13.78 32.33
N ARG A 221 -7.33 -12.73 31.92
CA ARG A 221 -7.53 -11.34 32.40
C ARG A 221 -8.03 -10.44 31.29
N TYR A 222 -8.96 -9.56 31.64
CA TYR A 222 -9.39 -8.50 30.74
C TYR A 222 -8.29 -7.47 30.55
N VAL A 223 -7.94 -7.19 29.30
CA VAL A 223 -6.94 -6.20 28.91
C VAL A 223 -7.50 -5.29 27.82
N ALA A 224 -7.18 -4.00 27.89
CA ALA A 224 -7.47 -3.07 26.81
C ALA A 224 -6.42 -3.26 25.71
N VAL A 225 -6.86 -3.59 24.50
CA VAL A 225 -6.00 -3.74 23.32
C VAL A 225 -6.30 -2.61 22.35
N PRO A 226 -5.32 -1.74 22.04
CA PRO A 226 -5.52 -0.68 21.05
C PRO A 226 -5.61 -1.28 19.64
N GLN A 227 -6.50 -0.70 18.85
CA GLN A 227 -6.63 -0.93 17.42
C GLN A 227 -6.51 0.40 16.69
N VAL A 228 -5.74 0.41 15.61
CA VAL A 228 -5.54 1.60 14.78
C VAL A 228 -6.05 1.32 13.37
N TYR A 229 -6.94 2.18 12.89
CA TYR A 229 -7.56 2.13 11.57
C TYR A 229 -6.98 3.22 10.69
N CYS A 230 -6.36 2.84 9.59
CA CYS A 230 -5.64 3.75 8.72
C CYS A 230 -6.24 3.86 7.33
N GLY A 231 -6.41 5.10 6.88
CA GLY A 231 -6.38 5.47 5.48
C GLY A 231 -4.95 5.85 5.14
N THR A 232 -4.36 5.18 4.16
CA THR A 232 -2.92 5.27 3.93
C THR A 232 -2.52 6.42 3.01
N GLY A 233 -3.46 7.29 2.61
CA GLY A 233 -3.20 8.38 1.66
C GLY A 233 -2.93 7.87 0.25
N SER A 234 -2.31 8.70 -0.57
CA SER A 234 -1.92 8.37 -1.95
C SER A 234 -0.73 9.22 -2.42
N PHE A 235 -0.25 8.97 -3.63
CA PHE A 235 0.70 9.87 -4.28
C PHE A 235 0.11 10.53 -5.54
N GLN A 236 -1.20 10.45 -5.74
CA GLN A 236 -1.90 11.09 -6.86
C GLN A 236 -2.38 12.49 -6.49
N ARG A 237 -1.96 13.48 -7.28
CA ARG A 237 -2.43 14.86 -7.22
C ARG A 237 -3.85 14.94 -7.77
N SER A 238 -4.75 15.54 -7.02
CA SER A 238 -6.17 15.70 -7.41
C SER A 238 -6.44 16.85 -8.36
N TYR A 239 -5.68 17.94 -8.21
CA TYR A 239 -5.86 19.20 -8.95
C TYR A 239 -4.49 19.70 -9.43
N PRO A 240 -3.88 19.04 -10.43
CA PRO A 240 -2.59 19.47 -10.99
C PRO A 240 -2.74 20.81 -11.72
N ILE A 241 -2.02 21.84 -11.24
CA ILE A 241 -2.03 23.20 -11.83
C ILE A 241 -1.28 23.23 -13.17
N ASP A 242 -0.44 22.24 -13.40
CA ASP A 242 0.38 22.03 -14.59
C ASP A 242 -0.33 21.29 -15.72
N SER A 243 -1.60 20.86 -15.52
CA SER A 243 -2.42 20.26 -16.57
C SER A 243 -3.52 21.23 -17.04
N SER A 244 -3.74 21.27 -18.35
CA SER A 244 -4.88 21.99 -18.95
C SER A 244 -6.14 21.14 -19.06
N VAL A 245 -6.04 19.84 -18.77
CA VAL A 245 -7.15 18.88 -18.76
C VAL A 245 -7.34 18.41 -17.33
N GLY A 246 -8.49 18.71 -16.75
CA GLY A 246 -8.82 18.24 -15.41
C GLY A 246 -8.94 16.73 -15.36
N GLY A 247 -8.40 16.11 -14.31
CA GLY A 247 -8.52 14.67 -14.09
C GLY A 247 -9.89 14.27 -13.54
N TYR A 248 -10.10 12.97 -13.34
CA TYR A 248 -11.36 12.41 -12.80
C TYR A 248 -11.82 13.08 -11.49
N VAL A 249 -10.88 13.43 -10.62
CA VAL A 249 -11.18 14.12 -9.35
C VAL A 249 -11.77 15.52 -9.59
N GLU A 250 -11.24 16.26 -10.57
CA GLU A 250 -11.72 17.58 -10.93
C GLU A 250 -13.07 17.52 -11.65
N GLU A 251 -13.24 16.58 -12.59
CA GLU A 251 -14.51 16.38 -13.31
C GLU A 251 -15.69 16.10 -12.37
N LEU A 252 -15.44 15.36 -11.28
CA LEU A 252 -16.46 15.01 -10.29
C LEU A 252 -16.47 15.92 -9.06
N LEU A 253 -15.64 16.95 -9.02
CA LEU A 253 -15.48 17.88 -7.90
C LEU A 253 -15.28 17.14 -6.56
N LEU A 254 -14.40 16.14 -6.55
CA LEU A 254 -14.10 15.37 -5.34
C LEU A 254 -13.12 16.12 -4.42
N PRO A 255 -13.12 15.86 -3.11
CA PRO A 255 -12.13 16.43 -2.21
C PRO A 255 -10.69 16.10 -2.66
N PRO A 256 -9.72 17.00 -2.42
CA PRO A 256 -8.33 16.73 -2.75
C PRO A 256 -7.79 15.52 -1.97
N SER A 257 -6.91 14.76 -2.62
CA SER A 257 -6.18 13.62 -2.07
C SER A 257 -5.21 14.07 -0.99
N ASP A 258 -5.10 13.28 0.08
CA ASP A 258 -4.09 13.49 1.10
C ASP A 258 -2.75 12.88 0.66
N LEU A 259 -1.90 13.71 0.07
CA LEU A 259 -0.63 13.26 -0.50
C LEU A 259 0.38 12.75 0.54
N GLY A 260 0.98 11.60 0.25
CA GLY A 260 1.94 10.89 1.08
C GLY A 260 1.28 9.85 2.00
N PRO A 261 2.07 9.08 2.76
CA PRO A 261 1.56 7.94 3.49
C PRO A 261 1.31 8.22 4.98
N VAL A 262 0.61 7.31 5.63
CA VAL A 262 0.72 7.10 7.08
C VAL A 262 1.92 6.21 7.38
N VAL A 263 2.56 6.41 8.53
CA VAL A 263 3.67 5.55 8.97
C VAL A 263 3.42 5.14 10.41
N THR A 264 3.73 3.89 10.74
CA THR A 264 3.67 3.40 12.13
C THR A 264 5.05 3.04 12.64
N GLU A 265 5.44 3.66 13.74
CA GLU A 265 6.62 3.33 14.53
C GLU A 265 6.26 2.25 15.55
N VAL A 266 7.11 1.25 15.67
CA VAL A 266 7.00 0.20 16.68
C VAL A 266 8.32 0.11 17.44
N GLU A 267 8.25 0.33 18.74
CA GLU A 267 9.38 0.26 19.66
C GLU A 267 9.19 -0.91 20.64
N LEU A 268 10.29 -1.60 20.92
CA LEU A 268 10.34 -2.64 21.94
C LEU A 268 10.85 -2.02 23.25
N GLU A 269 9.98 -1.90 24.25
CA GLU A 269 10.29 -1.31 25.55
C GLU A 269 10.31 -2.38 26.64
N LYS A 270 11.23 -2.27 27.60
CA LYS A 270 11.22 -3.08 28.83
C LYS A 270 10.84 -2.21 30.03
N ARG A 271 9.67 -2.47 30.62
CA ARG A 271 9.21 -1.73 31.80
C ARG A 271 8.73 -2.67 32.88
N ASN A 272 9.29 -2.50 34.09
CA ASN A 272 9.13 -3.40 35.24
C ASN A 272 9.51 -4.86 34.90
N GLY A 273 10.62 -5.04 34.18
CA GLY A 273 11.14 -6.37 33.81
C GLY A 273 10.38 -7.09 32.70
N ARG A 274 9.27 -6.53 32.19
CA ARG A 274 8.46 -7.12 31.10
C ARG A 274 8.61 -6.33 29.81
N TRP A 275 8.79 -7.05 28.71
CA TRP A 275 8.81 -6.50 27.36
C TRP A 275 7.41 -6.08 26.91
N ARG A 276 7.34 -5.01 26.11
CA ARG A 276 6.11 -4.40 25.58
C ARG A 276 6.38 -3.83 24.20
N LEU A 277 5.34 -3.72 23.39
CA LEU A 277 5.39 -2.95 22.15
C LEU A 277 4.71 -1.60 22.37
N GLU A 278 5.41 -0.52 22.06
CA GLU A 278 4.82 0.81 21.90
C GLU A 278 4.62 1.06 20.40
N CYS A 279 3.41 1.46 20.00
CA CYS A 279 3.07 1.70 18.60
C CYS A 279 2.57 3.14 18.44
N ARG A 280 3.18 3.90 17.54
CA ARG A 280 2.82 5.28 17.23
C ARG A 280 2.57 5.43 15.74
N THR A 281 1.33 5.74 15.36
CA THR A 281 0.98 6.01 13.96
C THR A 281 0.92 7.50 13.73
N SER A 282 1.76 7.99 12.81
CA SER A 282 1.80 9.38 12.41
C SER A 282 1.23 9.57 11.00
N LEU A 283 0.52 10.68 10.82
CA LEU A 283 0.20 11.18 9.50
C LEU A 283 1.41 12.00 9.06
N GLN A 284 2.14 11.58 8.02
CA GLN A 284 3.26 12.38 7.54
C GLN A 284 2.73 13.59 6.77
N TRP A 285 2.98 14.80 7.28
CA TRP A 285 2.68 16.06 6.60
C TRP A 285 3.98 16.81 6.39
N SER A 286 4.17 17.35 5.19
CA SER A 286 5.20 18.35 4.93
C SER A 286 4.52 19.57 4.32
N LEU A 287 4.54 20.71 5.03
CA LEU A 287 4.26 22.00 4.42
C LEU A 287 5.57 22.45 3.75
N GLU A 288 5.66 22.28 2.44
CA GLU A 288 6.72 22.94 1.68
C GLU A 288 6.16 24.29 1.25
N GLY A 289 6.79 25.37 1.71
CA GLY A 289 6.60 26.66 1.08
C GLY A 289 7.21 26.57 -0.31
N ASN A 290 6.44 26.89 -1.36
CA ASN A 290 6.98 27.01 -2.70
C ASN A 290 8.16 27.99 -2.66
N GLN A 291 9.39 27.49 -2.82
CA GLN A 291 10.43 28.33 -3.40
C GLN A 291 10.13 28.35 -4.89
N THR A 292 9.36 29.35 -5.29
CA THR A 292 9.24 29.81 -6.69
C THR A 292 10.58 30.25 -7.22
#